data_AF-A0A495SN86-F1
#
_entry.id   AF-A0A495SN86-F1
#
_cell.length_a   1.000
_cell.length_b   1.000
_cell.length_c   1.000
_cell.angle_alpha   90.00
_cell.angle_beta   90.00
_cell.angle_gamma   90.00
#
_symmetry.space_group_name_H-M   'P 1'
#
loop_
_entity.id
_entity.type
_entity.pdbx_description
1 polymer ?
#
loop_
_entity_poly.entity_id
_entity_poly.type
_entity_poly.pdbx_seq_one_letter_code
_entity_poly.pdbx_strand_id
1 'polypeptide(L)'
;MKNFELGSVYAIDTVKGIGIFQLVNIPEDKRHGVEMIRVSYDLYTEVPKSFQPVFDQDFFYIRFPVKAALKRKMINYIGHSDLIPGFKIPRYYRTPHYFNRDEWIIFDSETNQIEQVKTLTVEQLKLSTDSVWNIAFLKERLEEGWRLENWK
;
A
#
# COMPACT_ATOMS: atom_id res chain seq x y z
N MET A 1 9.22 1.23 -19.80
CA MET A 1 9.47 2.49 -19.07
C MET A 1 10.60 2.19 -18.11
N LYS A 2 11.72 2.92 -18.14
CA LYS A 2 12.87 2.69 -17.23
C LYS A 2 12.55 2.92 -15.73
N ASN A 3 11.31 3.31 -15.42
CA ASN A 3 10.87 3.81 -14.12
C ASN A 3 9.57 3.13 -13.69
N PHE A 4 9.30 1.92 -14.19
CA PHE A 4 8.13 1.11 -13.85
C PHE A 4 8.51 -0.36 -13.92
N GLU A 5 9.03 -0.86 -12.81
CA GLU A 5 9.38 -2.26 -12.59
C GLU A 5 9.23 -2.60 -11.09
N LEU A 6 9.19 -3.90 -10.78
CA LEU A 6 9.15 -4.34 -9.39
C LEU A 6 10.39 -3.81 -8.64
N GLY A 7 10.19 -3.29 -7.44
CA GLY A 7 11.26 -2.66 -6.66
C GLY A 7 11.44 -1.16 -6.92
N SER A 8 10.83 -0.60 -7.98
CA SER A 8 10.84 0.86 -8.20
C SER A 8 10.20 1.59 -7.02
N VAL A 9 10.86 2.67 -6.59
CA VAL A 9 10.47 3.51 -5.45
C VAL A 9 10.02 4.88 -5.96
N TYR A 10 8.94 5.37 -5.37
CA TYR A 10 8.29 6.61 -5.76
C TYR A 10 8.07 7.53 -4.56
N ALA A 11 8.15 8.83 -4.83
CA ALA A 11 7.73 9.90 -3.94
C ALA A 11 6.35 10.42 -4.35
N ILE A 12 5.57 10.81 -3.36
CA ILE A 12 4.33 11.54 -3.50
C ILE A 12 4.37 12.78 -2.60
N ASP A 13 4.22 13.94 -3.22
CA ASP A 13 4.21 15.21 -2.48
C ASP A 13 2.87 15.39 -1.75
N THR A 14 2.92 15.64 -0.45
CA THR A 14 1.78 15.94 0.41
C THR A 14 1.95 17.35 0.98
N VAL A 15 0.93 17.92 1.64
CA VAL A 15 1.08 19.23 2.28
C VAL A 15 1.93 19.17 3.56
N LYS A 16 2.17 17.97 4.11
CA LYS A 16 2.92 17.75 5.36
C LYS A 16 4.31 17.12 5.14
N GLY A 17 4.71 16.88 3.89
CA GLY A 17 5.99 16.26 3.54
C GLY A 17 5.89 15.32 2.35
N ILE A 18 6.87 14.44 2.22
CA ILE A 18 7.02 13.51 1.09
C ILE A 18 6.66 12.11 1.57
N GLY A 19 5.61 11.52 1.01
CA GLY A 19 5.29 10.11 1.20
C GLY A 19 6.14 9.25 0.26
N ILE A 20 6.52 8.06 0.72
CA ILE A 20 7.36 7.13 -0.04
C ILE A 20 6.71 5.76 -0.12
N PHE A 21 6.69 5.19 -1.32
CA PHE A 21 6.19 3.84 -1.53
C PHE A 21 6.96 3.11 -2.62
N GLN A 22 6.88 1.79 -2.59
CA GLN A 22 7.55 0.91 -3.55
C GLN A 22 6.54 0.02 -4.27
N LEU A 23 6.75 -0.17 -5.57
CA LEU A 23 6.00 -1.12 -6.38
C LEU A 23 6.41 -2.56 -6.08
N VAL A 24 5.49 -3.35 -5.53
CA VAL A 24 5.75 -4.72 -5.07
C VAL A 24 5.03 -5.79 -5.88
N ASN A 25 4.03 -5.40 -6.68
CA ASN A 25 3.36 -6.33 -7.59
C ASN A 25 2.87 -5.61 -8.86
N ILE A 26 3.09 -6.26 -10.00
CA ILE A 26 2.49 -5.89 -11.28
C ILE A 26 1.61 -7.08 -11.68
N PRO A 27 0.27 -6.91 -11.76
CA PRO A 27 -0.63 -8.02 -12.06
C PRO A 27 -0.38 -8.58 -13.47
N GLU A 28 -0.55 -9.89 -13.62
CA GLU A 28 -0.47 -10.58 -14.91
C GLU A 28 -1.53 -10.08 -15.88
N ASP A 29 -2.78 -9.95 -15.40
CA ASP A 29 -3.85 -9.29 -16.13
C ASP A 29 -3.65 -7.77 -16.11
N LYS A 30 -2.93 -7.27 -17.10
CA LYS A 30 -2.66 -5.84 -17.28
C LYS A 30 -3.87 -5.02 -17.72
N ARG A 31 -5.01 -5.65 -18.06
CA ARG A 31 -6.23 -4.94 -18.48
C ARG A 31 -7.12 -4.58 -17.30
N HIS A 32 -7.24 -5.49 -16.33
CA HIS A 32 -8.15 -5.33 -15.19
C HIS A 32 -7.45 -5.29 -13.84
N GLY A 33 -6.22 -5.79 -13.74
CA GLY A 33 -5.43 -5.74 -12.52
C GLY A 33 -4.91 -4.35 -12.21
N VAL A 34 -4.88 -4.02 -10.92
CA VAL A 34 -4.22 -2.82 -10.38
C VAL A 34 -2.94 -3.23 -9.67
N GLU A 35 -1.88 -2.45 -9.86
CA GLU A 35 -0.60 -2.66 -9.20
C GLU A 35 -0.73 -2.62 -7.67
N MET A 36 0.17 -3.31 -6.97
CA MET A 36 0.26 -3.22 -5.51
C MET A 36 1.52 -2.47 -5.12
N ILE A 37 1.37 -1.58 -4.15
CA ILE A 37 2.48 -0.86 -3.54
C ILE A 37 2.55 -1.19 -2.05
N ARG A 38 3.77 -1.17 -1.50
CA ARG A 38 3.98 -1.03 -0.05
C ARG A 38 4.32 0.43 0.25
N VAL A 39 3.65 1.01 1.22
CA VAL A 39 3.71 2.44 1.54
C VAL A 39 4.29 2.59 2.94
N SER A 40 5.32 3.43 3.07
CA SER A 40 5.82 3.85 4.39
C SER A 40 4.80 4.76 5.06
N TYR A 41 4.59 4.58 6.36
CA TYR A 41 3.68 5.46 7.11
C TYR A 41 4.21 6.87 7.29
N ASP A 42 5.54 7.03 7.32
CA ASP A 42 6.16 8.29 7.70
C ASP A 42 6.28 9.24 6.51
N LEU A 43 6.12 10.53 6.80
CA LEU A 43 6.37 11.61 5.85
C LEU A 43 7.77 12.17 6.07
N TYR A 44 8.49 12.36 4.97
CA TYR A 44 9.87 12.84 4.98
C TYR A 44 9.95 14.30 4.55
N THR A 45 10.90 15.06 5.11
CA THR A 45 11.17 16.43 4.68
C THR A 45 11.99 16.49 3.37
N GLU A 46 12.74 15.43 3.10
CA GLU A 46 13.56 15.26 1.89
C GLU A 46 13.58 13.79 1.46
N VAL A 47 13.91 13.53 0.20
CA VAL A 47 14.03 12.15 -0.31
C VAL A 47 15.23 11.47 0.37
N PRO A 48 15.02 10.33 1.06
CA PRO A 48 16.10 9.58 1.70
C PRO A 48 17.15 9.12 0.70
N LYS A 49 18.42 9.12 1.12
CA LYS A 49 19.55 8.64 0.30
C LYS A 49 19.55 7.11 0.09
N SER A 50 18.84 6.38 0.95
CA SER A 50 18.68 4.93 0.87
C SER A 50 17.24 4.57 1.21
N PHE A 51 16.68 3.62 0.46
CA PHE A 51 15.28 3.20 0.63
C PHE A 51 15.11 1.95 1.49
N GLN A 52 16.19 1.19 1.76
CA GLN A 52 16.09 0.00 2.60
C GLN A 52 15.50 0.34 4.00
N PRO A 53 16.02 1.36 4.72
CA PRO A 53 15.51 1.68 6.05
C PRO A 53 14.08 2.22 6.06
N VAL A 54 13.61 2.79 4.94
CA VAL A 54 12.24 3.32 4.78
C VAL A 54 11.21 2.20 4.91
N PHE A 55 11.58 0.99 4.52
CA PHE A 55 10.70 -0.17 4.50
C PHE A 55 11.11 -1.27 5.50
N ASP A 56 12.08 -1.02 6.37
CA ASP A 56 12.50 -1.97 7.43
C ASP A 56 11.65 -1.83 8.72
N GLN A 57 10.96 -0.69 8.91
CA GLN A 57 10.15 -0.41 10.10
C GLN A 57 8.70 -0.87 9.93
N ASP A 58 7.82 0.04 9.52
CA ASP A 58 6.39 -0.18 9.38
C ASP A 58 5.90 0.31 8.01
N PHE A 59 5.06 -0.48 7.37
CA PHE A 59 4.42 -0.15 6.11
C PHE A 59 3.06 -0.84 6.00
N PHE A 60 2.28 -0.43 5.01
CA PHE A 60 1.05 -1.12 4.63
C PHE A 60 0.99 -1.34 3.13
N TYR A 61 0.16 -2.28 2.71
CA TYR A 61 -0.09 -2.58 1.30
C TYR A 61 -1.43 -2.01 0.86
N ILE A 62 -1.46 -1.52 -0.38
CA ILE A 62 -2.69 -1.15 -1.08
C ILE A 62 -2.55 -1.43 -2.56
N ARG A 63 -3.69 -1.53 -3.25
CA ARG A 63 -3.71 -1.43 -4.70
C ARG A 63 -3.69 0.04 -5.10
N PHE A 64 -2.82 0.40 -6.03
CA PHE A 64 -2.65 1.78 -6.47
C PHE A 64 -2.24 1.82 -7.94
N PRO A 65 -2.89 2.63 -8.81
CA PRO A 65 -2.61 2.67 -10.23
C PRO A 65 -1.33 3.46 -10.55
N VAL A 66 -0.16 2.89 -10.19
CA VAL A 66 1.17 3.53 -10.29
C VAL A 66 1.44 4.04 -11.69
N LYS A 67 1.17 3.22 -12.72
CA LYS A 67 1.45 3.57 -14.11
C LYS A 67 0.66 4.81 -14.57
N ALA A 68 -0.61 4.89 -14.17
CA ALA A 68 -1.45 6.05 -14.46
C ALA A 68 -0.99 7.30 -13.69
N ALA A 69 -0.62 7.15 -12.42
CA ALA A 69 -0.11 8.23 -11.59
C ALA A 69 1.20 8.82 -12.13
N LEU A 70 2.14 7.96 -12.56
CA LEU A 70 3.38 8.36 -13.22
C LEU A 70 3.13 9.13 -14.51
N LYS A 71 2.26 8.60 -15.39
CA LYS A 71 1.94 9.25 -16.67
C LYS A 71 1.33 10.64 -16.47
N ARG A 72 0.57 10.81 -15.39
CA ARG A 72 -0.04 12.09 -15.00
C ARG A 72 0.87 12.98 -14.16
N LYS A 73 2.13 12.59 -13.92
CA LYS A 73 3.11 13.32 -13.10
C LYS A 73 2.61 13.62 -11.69
N MET A 74 1.78 12.72 -11.14
CA MET A 74 1.26 12.89 -9.79
C MET A 74 2.16 12.26 -8.72
N ILE A 75 3.10 11.44 -9.15
CA ILE A 75 4.14 10.80 -8.33
C ILE A 75 5.46 10.87 -9.10
N ASN A 76 6.57 10.86 -8.36
CA ASN A 76 7.91 10.99 -8.91
C ASN A 76 8.69 9.70 -8.67
N TYR A 77 9.31 9.14 -9.70
CA TYR A 77 10.28 8.06 -9.52
C TYR A 77 11.53 8.63 -8.85
N ILE A 78 11.96 8.02 -7.74
CA ILE A 78 13.10 8.50 -6.94
C ILE A 78 14.23 7.48 -6.84
N GLY A 79 14.02 6.25 -7.30
CA GLY A 79 15.06 5.25 -7.45
C GLY A 79 14.51 3.84 -7.32
N HIS A 80 15.38 2.91 -6.96
CA HIS A 80 15.07 1.48 -6.94
C HIS A 80 15.62 0.84 -5.68
N SER A 81 14.89 -0.14 -5.15
CA SER A 81 15.32 -1.01 -4.07
C SER A 81 14.85 -2.41 -4.40
N ASP A 82 15.72 -3.40 -4.30
CA ASP A 82 15.32 -4.76 -4.63
C ASP A 82 14.33 -5.29 -3.60
N LEU A 83 13.36 -6.07 -4.09
CA LEU A 83 12.53 -6.87 -3.20
C LEU A 83 13.37 -8.02 -2.65
N ILE A 84 13.09 -8.43 -1.41
CA ILE A 84 13.78 -9.57 -0.81
C ILE A 84 13.61 -10.83 -1.69
N PRO A 85 14.63 -11.70 -1.79
CA PRO A 85 14.50 -12.95 -2.54
C PRO A 85 13.31 -13.77 -2.03
N GLY A 86 12.45 -14.21 -2.96
CA GLY A 86 11.24 -14.97 -2.62
C GLY A 86 10.11 -14.13 -2.01
N PHE A 87 10.15 -12.81 -2.16
CA PHE A 87 9.05 -11.92 -1.75
C PHE A 87 7.69 -12.42 -2.25
N LYS A 88 6.70 -12.38 -1.35
CA LYS A 88 5.30 -12.66 -1.66
C LYS A 88 4.44 -11.50 -1.19
N ILE A 89 3.41 -11.17 -1.96
CA ILE A 89 2.37 -10.23 -1.54
C ILE A 89 1.58 -10.80 -0.36
N PRO A 90 0.88 -9.97 0.44
CA PRO A 90 0.02 -10.45 1.49
C PRO A 90 -1.05 -11.42 0.97
N ARG A 91 -1.35 -12.45 1.76
CA ARG A 91 -2.45 -13.38 1.49
C ARG A 91 -3.77 -12.92 2.11
N TYR A 92 -3.69 -12.41 3.33
CA TYR A 92 -4.86 -12.00 4.10
C TYR A 92 -5.01 -10.50 4.09
N TYR A 93 -6.26 -10.05 3.92
CA TYR A 93 -6.63 -8.65 3.89
C TYR A 93 -7.80 -8.40 4.83
N ARG A 94 -7.93 -7.16 5.27
CA ARG A 94 -9.01 -6.71 6.14
C ARG A 94 -9.78 -5.56 5.49
N THR A 95 -11.09 -5.58 5.62
CA THR A 95 -11.98 -4.48 5.24
C THR A 95 -13.17 -4.38 6.19
N PRO A 96 -13.72 -3.17 6.43
CA PRO A 96 -14.99 -3.03 7.13
C PRO A 96 -16.10 -3.81 6.42
N HIS A 97 -17.02 -4.39 7.18
CA HIS A 97 -18.16 -5.10 6.62
C HIS A 97 -19.19 -4.11 6.07
N TYR A 98 -19.56 -4.27 4.80
CA TYR A 98 -20.41 -3.31 4.08
C TYR A 98 -21.80 -3.10 4.70
N PHE A 99 -22.38 -4.15 5.29
CA PHE A 99 -23.72 -4.09 5.88
C PHE A 99 -23.73 -3.91 7.40
N ASN A 100 -22.62 -4.26 8.08
CA ASN A 100 -22.53 -4.34 9.53
C ASN A 100 -21.33 -3.51 9.97
N ARG A 101 -21.56 -2.22 10.28
CA ARG A 101 -20.46 -1.26 10.47
C ARG A 101 -19.53 -1.57 11.63
N ASP A 102 -20.00 -2.37 12.59
CA ASP A 102 -19.21 -2.80 13.76
C ASP A 102 -18.45 -4.11 13.52
N GLU A 103 -18.49 -4.64 12.29
CA GLU A 103 -17.89 -5.93 11.94
C GLU A 103 -16.89 -5.78 10.78
N TRP A 104 -16.05 -6.79 10.66
CA TRP A 104 -14.95 -6.82 9.71
C TRP A 104 -15.02 -8.06 8.85
N ILE A 105 -14.47 -7.92 7.65
CA ILE A 105 -14.24 -9.02 6.71
C ILE A 105 -12.74 -9.25 6.63
N ILE A 106 -12.34 -10.50 6.84
CA ILE A 106 -11.01 -11.01 6.55
C ILE A 106 -11.10 -11.82 5.25
N PHE A 107 -10.32 -11.40 4.26
CA PHE A 107 -10.30 -12.01 2.94
C PHE A 107 -9.00 -12.76 2.72
N ASP A 108 -9.07 -14.02 2.28
CA ASP A 108 -7.94 -14.83 1.85
C ASP A 108 -7.84 -14.81 0.32
N SER A 109 -6.83 -14.14 -0.23
CA SER A 109 -6.66 -13.98 -1.68
C SER A 109 -6.22 -15.26 -2.41
N GLU A 110 -5.73 -16.28 -1.71
CA GLU A 110 -5.35 -17.55 -2.34
C GLU A 110 -6.56 -18.48 -2.50
N THR A 111 -7.47 -18.49 -1.51
CA THR A 111 -8.63 -19.39 -1.47
C THR A 111 -9.94 -18.72 -1.87
N ASN A 112 -9.95 -17.38 -1.95
CA ASN A 112 -11.13 -16.53 -2.08
C ASN A 112 -12.14 -16.69 -0.93
N GLN A 113 -11.70 -17.16 0.23
CA GLN A 113 -12.56 -17.28 1.40
C GLN A 113 -12.72 -15.93 2.10
N ILE A 114 -13.90 -15.75 2.69
CA ILE A 114 -14.27 -14.57 3.45
C ILE A 114 -14.70 -15.04 4.84
N GLU A 115 -14.04 -14.49 5.86
CA GLU A 115 -14.40 -14.66 7.26
C GLU A 115 -14.96 -13.34 7.80
N GLN A 116 -16.07 -13.41 8.50
CA GLN A 116 -16.68 -12.26 9.17
C GLN A 116 -16.35 -12.31 10.65
N VAL A 117 -15.78 -11.22 11.17
CA VAL A 117 -15.36 -11.12 12.58
C VAL A 117 -15.92 -9.86 13.22
N LYS A 118 -16.40 -9.99 14.46
CA LYS A 118 -16.91 -8.84 15.25
C LYS A 118 -15.78 -8.06 15.90
N THR A 119 -14.76 -8.76 16.38
CA THR A 119 -13.62 -8.17 17.07
C THR A 119 -12.34 -8.64 16.40
N LEU A 120 -11.50 -7.70 16.01
CA LEU A 120 -10.21 -8.00 15.42
C LEU A 120 -9.20 -8.43 16.47
N THR A 121 -8.42 -9.45 16.16
CA THR A 121 -7.22 -9.79 16.92
C THR A 121 -6.10 -8.79 16.67
N VAL A 122 -5.06 -8.80 17.51
CA VAL A 122 -3.85 -7.97 17.33
C VAL A 122 -3.19 -8.24 15.97
N GLU A 123 -3.24 -9.47 15.49
CA GLU A 123 -2.70 -9.85 14.18
C GLU A 123 -3.58 -9.32 13.04
N GLN A 124 -4.91 -9.44 13.18
CA GLN A 124 -5.85 -8.94 12.17
C GLN A 124 -5.82 -7.41 12.04
N LEU A 125 -5.50 -6.68 13.12
CA LEU A 125 -5.29 -5.23 13.08
C LEU A 125 -4.13 -4.82 12.15
N LYS A 126 -3.16 -5.70 11.92
CA LYS A 126 -2.02 -5.44 11.03
C LYS A 126 -2.28 -5.83 9.58
N LEU A 127 -3.45 -6.41 9.28
CA LEU A 127 -3.82 -6.78 7.92
C LEU A 127 -4.16 -5.54 7.10
N SER A 128 -3.49 -5.41 5.97
CA SER A 128 -3.73 -4.38 4.97
C SER A 128 -5.08 -4.57 4.27
N THR A 129 -5.55 -3.55 3.55
CA THR A 129 -6.75 -3.67 2.71
C THR A 129 -6.39 -4.12 1.30
N ASP A 130 -7.26 -4.90 0.64
CA ASP A 130 -7.13 -5.21 -0.79
C ASP A 130 -7.73 -4.10 -1.69
N SER A 131 -8.20 -3.01 -1.08
CA SER A 131 -8.88 -1.93 -1.78
C SER A 131 -7.94 -1.15 -2.71
N VAL A 132 -8.50 -0.66 -3.81
CA VAL A 132 -7.83 0.28 -4.71
C VAL A 132 -7.96 1.69 -4.18
N TRP A 133 -6.83 2.34 -3.91
CA TRP A 133 -6.79 3.71 -3.44
C TRP A 133 -6.45 4.66 -4.59
N ASN A 134 -7.10 5.81 -4.61
CA ASN A 134 -6.71 6.91 -5.47
C ASN A 134 -5.66 7.78 -4.76
N ILE A 135 -5.05 8.70 -5.51
CA ILE A 135 -3.97 9.54 -4.97
C ILE A 135 -4.43 10.48 -3.85
N ALA A 136 -5.64 11.05 -3.96
CA ALA A 136 -6.14 11.99 -2.96
C ALA A 136 -6.32 11.29 -1.60
N PHE A 137 -6.94 10.10 -1.62
CA PHE A 137 -7.15 9.30 -0.42
C PHE A 137 -5.83 8.82 0.19
N LEU A 138 -4.86 8.41 -0.63
CA LEU A 138 -3.53 8.05 -0.12
C LEU A 138 -2.84 9.23 0.57
N LYS A 139 -2.89 10.44 -0.01
CA LYS A 139 -2.31 11.64 0.62
C LYS A 139 -2.99 11.96 1.94
N GLU A 140 -4.31 11.98 1.95
CA GLU A 140 -5.10 12.26 3.15
C GLU A 140 -4.71 11.32 4.29
N ARG A 141 -4.62 10.01 4.04
CA ARG A 141 -4.21 9.03 5.05
C ARG A 141 -2.80 9.24 5.58
N LEU A 142 -1.85 9.53 4.69
CA LEU A 142 -0.47 9.83 5.12
C LEU A 142 -0.42 11.12 5.94
N GLU A 143 -1.15 12.16 5.53
CA GLU A 143 -1.21 13.44 6.24
C GLU A 143 -1.90 13.33 7.60
N GLU A 144 -2.89 12.44 7.75
CA GLU A 144 -3.54 12.12 9.03
C GLU A 144 -2.63 11.34 9.99
N GLY A 145 -1.49 10.81 9.51
CA GLY A 145 -0.70 9.84 10.27
C GLY A 145 -1.48 8.54 10.50
N TRP A 146 -2.37 8.18 9.57
CA TRP A 146 -3.19 6.98 9.66
C TRP A 146 -2.30 5.73 9.66
N ARG A 147 -2.67 4.76 10.50
CA ARG A 147 -2.00 3.46 10.61
C ARG A 147 -3.04 2.34 10.66
N LEU A 148 -2.66 1.13 10.23
CA LEU A 148 -3.56 -0.02 10.22
C LEU A 148 -4.12 -0.33 11.62
N GLU A 149 -3.31 -0.18 12.66
CA GLU A 149 -3.68 -0.40 14.06
C GLU A 149 -4.76 0.59 14.54
N ASN A 150 -4.83 1.75 13.91
CA ASN A 150 -5.79 2.81 14.21
C ASN A 150 -7.02 2.77 13.29
N TRP A 151 -7.06 1.83 12.34
CA TRP A 151 -8.22 1.65 11.48
C TRP A 151 -9.31 0.88 12.23
N LYS A 152 -10.27 1.63 12.77
CA LYS A 152 -11.40 1.17 13.57
C LYS A 152 -12.70 1.76 13.07
#